data_AF-A0A0C2JIJ4-F1
#
_entry.id   AF-A0A0C2JIJ4-F1
#
_cell.length_a   1.000
_cell.length_b   1.000
_cell.length_c   1.000
_cell.angle_alpha   90.00
_cell.angle_beta   90.00
_cell.angle_gamma   90.00
#
_symmetry.space_group_name_H-M   'P 1'
#
loop_
_entity.id
_entity.type
_entity.pdbx_description
1 polymer ?
#
loop_
_entity_poly.entity_id
_entity_poly.type
_entity_poly.pdbx_seq_one_letter_code
_entity_poly.pdbx_strand_id
1 'polypeptide(L)'
;MANIYCVIIINKFGSLIYHYEERAQVYEATSSYQYPLPFKFKEYNETYEVIFGETDTVKGKHIAQSVGFTLTKINNRPPTLEATNGRNLQEFLDDCQNYPLTLTFSKSGPSMNEKITIASTLHS
;
A
#
# COMPACT_ATOMS: atom_id res chain seq x y z
N MET A 1 21.79 0.61 18.66
CA MET A 1 20.79 1.63 19.06
C MET A 1 19.42 1.00 18.92
N ALA A 2 18.60 1.05 19.97
CA ALA A 2 17.20 0.64 19.88
C ALA A 2 16.38 1.81 19.32
N ASN A 3 15.54 1.56 18.31
CA ASN A 3 14.60 2.55 17.79
C ASN A 3 13.21 2.25 18.35
N ILE A 4 12.50 3.30 18.77
CA ILE A 4 11.12 3.20 19.24
C ILE A 4 10.21 3.54 18.05
N TYR A 5 9.59 2.52 17.45
CA TYR A 5 8.76 2.71 16.27
C TYR A 5 7.38 3.28 16.59
N CYS A 6 6.76 2.83 17.69
CA CYS A 6 5.41 3.21 18.09
C CYS A 6 5.23 3.06 19.61
N VAL A 7 4.43 3.94 20.22
CA VAL A 7 3.96 3.85 21.60
C VAL A 7 2.44 3.89 21.61
N ILE A 8 1.82 2.88 22.21
CA ILE A 8 0.37 2.72 22.30
C ILE A 8 0.01 2.62 23.78
N ILE A 9 -0.90 3.48 24.27
CA ILE A 9 -1.44 3.42 25.62
C ILE A 9 -2.93 3.04 25.52
N ILE A 10 -3.28 1.93 26.15
CA ILE A 10 -4.62 1.33 26.11
C ILE A 10 -5.20 1.38 27.54
N ASN A 11 -6.49 1.69 27.66
CA ASN A 11 -7.17 1.68 28.95
C ASN A 11 -7.48 0.25 29.41
N LYS A 12 -7.95 0.11 30.66
CA LYS A 12 -8.40 -1.17 31.23
C LYS A 12 -9.58 -1.80 30.47
N PHE A 13 -10.30 -1.05 29.64
CA PHE A 13 -11.45 -1.50 28.85
C PHE A 13 -11.11 -1.74 27.36
N GLY A 14 -9.82 -1.77 26.99
CA GLY A 14 -9.38 -2.03 25.62
C GLY A 14 -9.42 -0.83 24.65
N SER A 15 -9.79 0.36 25.11
CA SER A 15 -9.82 1.57 24.27
C SER A 15 -8.44 2.21 24.16
N LEU A 16 -8.10 2.67 22.95
CA LEU A 16 -6.88 3.43 22.67
C LEU A 16 -6.96 4.85 23.29
N ILE A 17 -6.09 5.16 24.25
CA ILE A 17 -6.01 6.48 24.91
C ILE A 17 -5.00 7.38 24.23
N TYR A 18 -3.84 6.82 23.89
CA TYR A 18 -2.73 7.57 23.32
C TYR A 18 -2.00 6.72 22.31
N HIS A 19 -1.55 7.36 21.25
CA HIS A 19 -0.83 6.74 20.17
C HIS A 19 0.23 7.71 19.66
N TYR A 20 1.49 7.28 19.67
CA TYR A 20 2.61 8.00 19.10
C TYR A 20 3.36 7.11 18.12
N GLU A 21 3.71 7.66 16.96
CA GLU A 21 4.58 7.04 15.96
C GLU A 21 5.67 8.06 15.60
N GLU A 22 6.94 7.63 15.64
CA GLU A 22 8.10 8.50 15.38
C GLU A 22 8.11 9.03 13.93
N ARG A 23 7.60 8.23 12.99
CA ARG A 23 7.31 8.63 11.62
C ARG A 23 6.05 7.91 11.18
N ALA A 24 5.07 8.65 10.65
CA ALA A 24 4.13 8.04 9.71
C ALA A 24 4.98 7.58 8.53
N GLN A 25 5.37 6.31 8.51
CA GLN A 25 6.25 5.77 7.48
C GLN A 25 5.44 5.64 6.20
N VAL A 26 5.32 6.73 5.46
CA VAL A 26 4.82 6.70 4.10
C VAL A 26 5.94 6.13 3.24
N TYR A 27 5.86 4.83 3.00
CA TYR A 27 6.79 4.16 2.09
C TYR A 27 6.32 4.38 0.67
N GLU A 28 6.85 5.40 -0.01
CA GLU A 28 6.65 5.58 -1.44
C GLU A 28 7.78 4.91 -2.24
N ALA A 29 7.41 4.07 -3.21
CA ALA A 29 8.36 3.47 -4.12
C ALA A 29 7.82 3.49 -5.55
N THR A 30 8.62 4.04 -6.45
CA THR A 30 8.32 4.15 -7.88
C THR A 30 9.20 3.19 -8.65
N SER A 31 8.61 2.40 -9.54
CA SER A 31 9.36 1.47 -10.41
C SER A 31 8.69 1.34 -11.77
N SER A 32 9.48 1.03 -12.79
CA SER A 32 9.00 0.81 -14.15
C SER A 32 8.82 -0.68 -14.41
N TYR A 33 7.71 -1.05 -15.04
CA TYR A 33 7.31 -2.44 -15.29
C TYR A 33 7.11 -2.68 -16.79
N GLN A 34 7.32 -3.94 -17.19
CA GLN A 34 7.13 -4.48 -18.53
C GLN A 34 5.98 -5.49 -18.49
N TYR A 35 5.38 -5.79 -19.66
CA TYR A 35 4.33 -6.79 -19.76
C TYR A 35 4.91 -8.22 -19.73
N PRO A 36 4.26 -9.20 -19.08
CA PRO A 36 3.09 -9.07 -18.21
C PRO A 36 3.48 -8.65 -16.78
N LEU A 37 2.57 -7.96 -16.09
CA LEU A 37 2.76 -7.65 -14.67
C LEU A 37 2.71 -8.93 -13.81
N PRO A 38 3.66 -9.12 -12.87
CA PRO A 38 3.70 -10.31 -12.03
C PRO A 38 2.70 -10.29 -10.86
N PHE A 39 1.98 -9.19 -10.67
CA PHE A 39 1.06 -8.99 -9.54
C PHE A 39 -0.34 -8.54 -9.97
N LYS A 40 -1.32 -8.78 -9.09
CA LYS A 40 -2.71 -8.40 -9.28
C LYS A 40 -3.16 -7.41 -8.21
N PHE A 41 -4.05 -6.52 -8.64
CA PHE A 41 -4.69 -5.51 -7.80
C PHE A 41 -6.11 -5.90 -7.44
N LYS A 42 -6.55 -5.47 -6.27
CA LYS A 42 -7.95 -5.44 -5.86
C LYS A 42 -8.34 -4.02 -5.53
N GLU A 43 -9.52 -3.62 -5.99
CA GLU A 43 -10.11 -2.36 -5.57
C GLU A 43 -10.70 -2.50 -4.16
N TYR A 44 -10.29 -1.60 -3.26
CA TYR A 44 -10.78 -1.51 -1.89
C TYR A 44 -10.90 -0.04 -1.51
N ASN A 45 -12.12 0.41 -1.16
CA ASN A 45 -12.42 1.79 -0.77
C ASN A 45 -11.81 2.85 -1.72
N GLU A 46 -12.07 2.72 -3.03
CA GLU A 46 -11.57 3.65 -4.06
C GLU A 46 -10.03 3.68 -4.22
N THR A 47 -9.34 2.72 -3.59
CA THR A 47 -7.90 2.52 -3.72
C THR A 47 -7.62 1.16 -4.34
N TYR A 48 -6.46 1.01 -4.98
CA TYR A 48 -6.04 -0.26 -5.60
C TYR A 48 -4.92 -0.88 -4.78
N GLU A 49 -5.21 -1.96 -4.09
CA GLU A 49 -4.26 -2.68 -3.25
C GLU A 49 -3.68 -3.90 -3.96
N VAL A 50 -2.39 -4.15 -3.77
CA VAL A 50 -1.73 -5.38 -4.26
C VAL A 50 -2.18 -6.56 -3.40
N ILE A 51 -2.82 -7.55 -4.02
CA ILE A 51 -3.36 -8.74 -3.35
C ILE A 51 -2.63 -10.04 -3.67
N PHE A 52 -1.84 -10.07 -4.75
CA PHE A 52 -1.18 -11.28 -5.22
C PHE A 52 0.05 -10.92 -6.06
N GLY A 53 1.13 -11.69 -5.93
CA GLY A 53 2.39 -11.47 -6.62
C GLY A 53 3.42 -10.81 -5.70
N GLU A 54 4.09 -11.63 -4.90
CA GLU A 54 5.30 -11.24 -4.18
C GLU A 54 6.49 -11.61 -5.07
N THR A 55 7.14 -10.61 -5.69
CA THR A 55 8.40 -10.87 -6.37
C THR A 55 9.53 -10.84 -5.34
N ASP A 56 10.28 -11.94 -5.31
CA ASP A 56 11.35 -12.28 -4.37
C ASP A 56 12.32 -11.11 -4.06
N THR A 57 12.74 -11.07 -2.80
CA THR A 57 13.45 -9.98 -2.14
C THR A 57 14.89 -9.85 -2.63
N VAL A 58 15.15 -9.00 -3.64
CA VAL A 58 16.54 -8.72 -4.03
C VAL A 58 17.10 -7.53 -3.26
N LYS A 59 17.91 -7.84 -2.24
CA LYS A 59 19.02 -7.01 -1.73
C LYS A 59 18.67 -5.52 -1.50
N GLY A 60 17.68 -5.28 -0.65
CA GLY A 60 17.55 -4.00 0.06
C GLY A 60 16.88 -2.85 -0.67
N LYS A 61 16.24 -3.04 -1.83
CA LYS A 61 15.54 -1.92 -2.49
C LYS A 61 14.44 -2.30 -3.50
N HIS A 62 13.42 -3.07 -3.11
CA HIS A 62 12.10 -3.06 -3.79
C HIS A 62 11.00 -3.43 -2.79
N ILE A 63 10.53 -2.43 -2.05
CA ILE A 63 9.52 -2.55 -1.00
C ILE A 63 8.09 -2.42 -1.57
N ALA A 64 7.95 -1.99 -2.83
CA ALA A 64 6.70 -1.55 -3.45
C ALA A 64 5.73 -2.67 -3.88
N GLN A 65 6.12 -3.94 -3.73
CA GLN A 65 5.45 -5.08 -4.39
C GLN A 65 4.90 -6.11 -3.39
N SER A 66 4.91 -5.80 -2.10
CA SER A 66 4.33 -6.68 -1.08
C SER A 66 2.83 -6.45 -0.94
N VAL A 67 2.13 -7.47 -0.44
CA VAL A 67 0.69 -7.39 -0.15
C VAL A 67 0.38 -6.23 0.81
N GLY A 68 -0.67 -5.46 0.50
CA GLY A 68 -1.09 -4.29 1.30
C GLY A 68 -0.35 -2.99 0.97
N PHE A 69 0.38 -2.93 -0.14
CA PHE A 69 0.77 -1.66 -0.76
C PHE A 69 -0.35 -1.16 -1.68
N THR A 70 -0.58 0.14 -1.66
CA THR A 70 -1.61 0.82 -2.45
C THR A 70 -0.98 1.51 -3.66
N LEU A 71 -1.51 1.26 -4.84
CA LEU A 71 -1.13 1.98 -6.05
C LEU A 71 -1.59 3.44 -5.94
N THR A 72 -0.63 4.36 -5.98
CA THR A 72 -0.88 5.79 -5.81
C THR A 72 -0.74 6.55 -7.11
N LYS A 73 0.13 6.09 -8.03
CA LYS A 73 0.30 6.73 -9.34
C LYS A 73 0.61 5.73 -10.44
N ILE A 74 0.12 6.02 -11.64
CA ILE A 74 0.41 5.37 -12.92
C ILE A 74 0.94 6.44 -13.87
N ASN A 75 2.16 6.28 -14.39
CA ASN A 75 2.83 7.26 -15.24
C ASN A 75 2.78 8.69 -14.67
N ASN A 76 3.05 8.83 -13.37
CA ASN A 76 2.98 10.09 -12.60
C ASN A 76 1.58 10.72 -12.47
N ARG A 77 0.51 10.03 -12.85
CA ARG A 77 -0.89 10.46 -12.68
C ARG A 77 -1.60 9.61 -11.63
N PRO A 78 -2.59 10.15 -10.90
CA PRO A 78 -3.39 9.32 -9.98
C PRO A 78 -4.10 8.20 -10.76
N PRO A 79 -4.37 7.04 -10.14
CA PRO A 79 -5.08 5.92 -10.76
C PRO A 79 -6.58 6.21 -10.87
N THR A 80 -6.94 7.30 -11.56
CA THR A 80 -8.32 7.65 -11.88
C THR A 80 -8.71 7.04 -13.23
N LEU A 81 -10.02 6.96 -13.49
CA LEU A 81 -10.57 6.52 -14.77
C LEU A 81 -9.99 7.29 -15.96
N GLU A 82 -9.62 8.56 -15.79
CA GLU A 82 -8.98 9.37 -16.83
C GLU A 82 -7.56 8.90 -17.15
N ALA A 83 -6.82 8.36 -16.18
CA ALA A 83 -5.47 7.85 -16.37
C ALA A 83 -5.47 6.46 -17.02
N THR A 84 -6.56 5.71 -16.90
CA THR A 84 -6.76 4.38 -17.52
C THR A 84 -7.58 4.44 -18.81
N ASN A 85 -7.72 5.62 -19.42
CA ASN A 85 -8.50 5.85 -20.64
C ASN A 85 -9.98 5.39 -20.53
N GLY A 86 -10.57 5.50 -19.34
CA GLY A 86 -11.95 5.12 -19.04
C GLY A 86 -12.16 3.62 -18.83
N ARG A 87 -11.09 2.80 -18.82
CA ARG A 87 -11.17 1.35 -18.60
C ARG A 87 -10.92 0.99 -17.15
N ASN A 88 -11.37 -0.19 -16.73
CA ASN A 88 -11.03 -0.70 -15.41
C ASN A 88 -9.51 -0.91 -15.32
N LEU A 89 -8.91 -0.65 -14.15
CA LEU A 89 -7.45 -0.73 -14.01
C LEU A 89 -6.92 -2.11 -14.42
N GLN A 90 -7.61 -3.19 -14.07
CA GLN A 90 -7.18 -4.54 -14.48
C GLN A 90 -7.16 -4.71 -16.00
N GLU A 91 -8.16 -4.19 -16.72
CA GLU A 91 -8.21 -4.24 -18.19
C GLU A 91 -7.12 -3.39 -18.83
N PHE A 92 -6.80 -2.24 -18.24
CA PHE A 92 -5.72 -1.37 -18.71
C PHE A 92 -4.34 -2.03 -18.55
N LEU A 93 -4.14 -2.77 -17.46
CA LEU A 93 -2.89 -3.47 -17.16
C LEU A 93 -2.71 -4.77 -17.98
N ASP A 94 -3.79 -5.37 -18.46
CA ASP A 94 -3.76 -6.58 -19.31
C ASP A 94 -3.36 -6.28 -20.77
N ASP A 95 -3.48 -5.02 -21.20
CA ASP A 95 -3.14 -4.57 -22.54
C ASP A 95 -1.63 -4.32 -22.69
N CYS A 96 -0.97 -5.13 -23.52
CA CYS A 96 0.47 -5.07 -23.75
C CYS A 96 0.94 -3.77 -24.44
N GLN A 97 0.05 -3.02 -25.11
CA GLN A 97 0.40 -1.77 -25.79
C GLN A 97 0.67 -0.62 -24.82
N ASN A 98 0.21 -0.73 -23.57
CA ASN A 98 0.36 0.32 -22.56
C ASN A 98 1.74 0.30 -21.88
N TYR A 99 2.58 -0.71 -22.16
CA TYR A 99 3.90 -0.85 -21.54
C TYR A 99 4.99 -0.18 -22.37
N PRO A 100 6.02 0.39 -21.72
CA PRO A 100 6.33 0.33 -20.29
C PRO A 100 5.50 1.28 -19.41
N LEU A 101 5.12 0.81 -18.21
CA LEU A 101 4.36 1.58 -17.22
C LEU A 101 5.24 1.92 -16.01
N THR A 102 5.16 3.16 -15.54
CA THR A 102 5.78 3.56 -14.27
C THR A 102 4.71 3.57 -13.18
N LEU A 103 4.85 2.68 -12.19
CA LEU A 103 3.90 2.55 -11.09
C LEU A 103 4.55 3.04 -9.78
N THR A 104 3.83 3.90 -9.06
CA THR A 104 4.21 4.36 -7.72
C THR A 104 3.27 3.75 -6.71
N PHE A 105 3.84 3.08 -5.72
CA PHE A 105 3.11 2.47 -4.62
C PHE A 105 3.41 3.25 -3.36
N SER A 106 2.40 3.37 -2.50
CA SER A 106 2.56 3.82 -1.14
C SER A 106 1.99 2.80 -0.18
N LYS A 107 2.62 2.64 0.99
CA LYS A 107 1.98 1.98 2.12
C LYS A 107 1.65 3.04 3.15
N SER A 108 0.37 3.32 3.33
CA SER A 108 -0.10 4.05 4.49
C SER A 108 -0.03 3.15 5.72
N GLY A 109 0.41 3.72 6.85
CA GLY A 109 0.22 3.06 8.13
C GLY A 109 -1.26 2.84 8.44
N PRO A 110 -1.58 2.05 9.46
CA PRO A 110 -2.97 1.77 9.82
C PRO A 110 -3.72 3.08 10.11
N SER A 111 -4.95 3.17 9.61
CA SER A 111 -5.89 4.24 9.92
C SER A 111 -6.20 4.26 11.43
N MET A 112 -6.74 5.38 11.93
CA MET A 112 -7.11 5.49 13.34
C MET A 112 -8.11 4.41 13.77
N ASN A 113 -9.06 4.04 12.90
CA ASN A 113 -10.03 2.97 13.17
C ASN A 113 -9.37 1.60 13.25
N GLU A 114 -8.42 1.31 12.37
CA GLU A 114 -7.62 0.08 12.44
C GLU A 114 -6.74 0.06 13.69
N LYS A 115 -6.14 1.20 14.07
CA LYS A 115 -5.38 1.34 15.32
C LYS A 115 -6.22 1.06 16.55
N ILE A 116 -7.46 1.57 16.60
CA ILE A 116 -8.42 1.26 17.69
C ILE A 116 -8.76 -0.23 17.72
N THR A 117 -8.95 -0.82 16.54
CA THR A 117 -9.24 -2.26 16.41
C THR A 117 -8.08 -3.10 16.93
N ILE A 118 -6.85 -2.80 16.47
CA ILE A 118 -5.62 -3.45 16.94
C ILE A 118 -5.46 -3.28 18.45
N ALA A 119 -5.69 -2.08 18.99
CA ALA A 119 -5.63 -1.84 20.43
C ALA A 119 -6.64 -2.70 21.21
N SER A 120 -7.85 -2.85 20.70
CA SER A 120 -8.87 -3.73 21.29
C SER A 120 -8.44 -5.20 21.25
N THR A 121 -7.83 -5.65 20.15
CA THR A 121 -7.32 -7.01 20.00
C THR A 121 -6.15 -7.31 20.95
N LEU A 122 -5.26 -6.34 21.19
CA LEU A 122 -4.11 -6.50 22.10
C LEU A 122 -4.52 -6.61 23.58
N HIS A 123 -5.69 -6.08 23.94
CA HIS A 123 -6.21 -6.13 25.31
C HIS A 123 -6.82 -7.50 25.67
N SER A 124 -7.25 -8.28 24.65
CA SER A 124 -7.98 -9.54 24.81
C SER A 124 -7.10 -10.72 25.24
#